data_AF-J6HVE9-F1
#
_entry.id   AF-J6HVE9-F1
#
_cell.length_a   1.000
_cell.length_b   1.000
_cell.length_c   1.000
_cell.angle_alpha   90.00
_cell.angle_beta   90.00
_cell.angle_gamma   90.00
#
_symmetry.space_group_name_H-M   'P 1'
#
loop_
_entity.id
_entity.type
_entity.pdbx_description
1 polymer ?
#
loop_
_entity_poly.entity_id
_entity_poly.type
_entity_poly.pdbx_seq_one_letter_code
_entity_poly.pdbx_strand_id
1 'polypeptide(L)' 'MLQSEKVKKAIEAVEACCGKCEICSPDCPVFVAKRALSTLLADLEEYEASLSEDVP' A
#
# COMPACT_ATOMS: atom_id res chain seq x y z
N MET A 1 10.42 1.52 -13.31
CA MET A 1 9.70 0.86 -12.20
C MET A 1 8.49 1.72 -11.89
N LEU A 2 7.29 1.20 -12.11
CA LEU A 2 6.03 1.86 -11.78
C LEU A 2 5.99 2.17 -10.27
N GLN A 3 5.34 3.26 -9.87
CA GLN A 3 5.31 3.65 -8.47
C GLN A 3 4.45 2.68 -7.65
N SER A 4 3.38 2.15 -8.25
CA SER A 4 2.53 1.08 -7.69
C SER A 4 3.34 -0.14 -7.22
N GLU A 5 4.28 -0.62 -8.03
CA GLU A 5 5.14 -1.77 -7.70
C GLU A 5 6.04 -1.53 -6.48
N LYS A 6 6.48 -0.29 -6.26
CA LYS A 6 7.25 0.06 -5.04
C LYS A 6 6.36 0.05 -3.81
N VAL A 7 5.13 0.56 -3.93
CA VAL A 7 4.15 0.57 -2.84
C VAL A 7 3.71 -0.84 -2.47
N LYS A 8 3.51 -1.75 -3.44
CA LYS A 8 3.23 -3.17 -3.19
C LYS A 8 4.31 -3.81 -2.29
N LYS A 9 5.60 -3.63 -2.64
CA LYS A 9 6.71 -4.14 -1.81
C LYS A 9 6.75 -3.52 -0.41
N ALA A 10 6.39 -2.24 -0.27
CA ALA A 10 6.30 -1.60 1.03
C ALA A 10 5.17 -2.20 1.89
N ILE A 11 4.02 -2.51 1.29
CA ILE A 11 2.92 -3.20 1.98
C ILE A 11 3.36 -4.57 2.48
N GLU A 12 4.03 -5.37 1.64
CA GLU A 12 4.55 -6.68 2.03
C GLU A 12 5.52 -6.58 3.22
N ALA A 13 6.43 -5.60 3.19
CA ALA A 13 7.38 -5.37 4.28
C ALA A 13 6.69 -4.95 5.59
N VAL A 14 5.66 -4.11 5.52
CA VAL A 14 4.86 -3.71 6.69
C VAL A 14 4.07 -4.90 7.25
N GLU A 15 3.48 -5.71 6.38
CA GLU A 15 2.73 -6.90 6.76
C GLU A 15 3.60 -7.95 7.48
N ALA A 16 4.86 -8.10 7.07
CA ALA A 16 5.84 -8.96 7.75
C ALA A 16 6.17 -8.52 9.19
N CYS A 17 5.81 -7.28 9.57
CA CYS A 17 5.93 -6.78 10.94
C CYS A 17 4.68 -7.06 11.81
N CYS A 18 3.56 -7.51 11.22
CA CYS A 18 2.33 -7.80 11.94
C CYS A 18 2.48 -9.02 12.87
N GLY A 19 1.66 -9.10 13.92
CA GLY A 19 1.63 -10.23 14.85
C GLY A 19 2.71 -10.23 15.93
N LYS A 20 3.55 -9.18 16.01
CA LYS A 20 4.59 -9.01 17.04
C LYS A 20 4.13 -8.25 18.29
N CYS A 21 2.92 -7.69 18.27
CA CYS A 21 2.34 -6.96 19.39
C CYS A 21 1.70 -7.91 20.41
N GLU A 22 1.83 -7.60 21.71
CA GLU A 22 1.18 -8.36 22.79
C GLU A 22 -0.36 -8.26 22.74
N ILE A 23 -0.87 -7.11 22.29
CA ILE A 23 -2.30 -6.84 22.10
C ILE A 23 -2.48 -6.17 20.73
N CYS A 24 -3.42 -6.68 19.93
CA CYS A 24 -3.79 -6.05 18.67
C CYS A 24 -4.73 -4.85 18.94
N SER A 25 -4.43 -3.69 18.35
CA SER A 25 -5.19 -2.46 18.49
C SER A 25 -5.40 -1.82 17.11
N PRO A 26 -6.53 -1.14 16.87
CA PRO A 26 -6.73 -0.35 15.66
C PRO A 26 -5.72 0.80 15.51
N ASP A 27 -5.08 1.23 16.60
CA ASP A 27 -4.04 2.25 16.59
C ASP A 27 -2.63 1.67 16.43
N CYS A 28 -2.50 0.38 16.11
CA CYS A 28 -1.18 -0.22 15.97
C CYS A 28 -0.45 0.38 14.74
N PRO A 29 0.84 0.76 14.87
CA PRO A 29 1.57 1.40 13.77
C PRO A 29 1.60 0.59 12.48
N VAL A 30 1.62 -0.74 12.58
CA VAL A 30 1.58 -1.66 11.43
C VAL A 30 0.25 -1.54 10.68
N PHE A 31 -0.87 -1.52 11.39
CA PHE A 31 -2.20 -1.40 10.78
C PHE A 31 -2.39 -0.03 10.14
N VAL A 32 -2.00 1.03 10.85
CA VAL A 32 -2.07 2.41 10.32
C VAL A 32 -1.23 2.56 9.06
N ALA A 33 0.00 2.04 9.06
CA ALA A 33 0.89 2.08 7.90
C ALA A 33 0.34 1.24 6.73
N LYS A 34 -0.15 0.02 7.00
CA LYS A 34 -0.76 -0.84 5.97
C LYS A 34 -1.94 -0.14 5.31
N ARG A 35 -2.84 0.46 6.11
CA ARG A 35 -4.00 1.19 5.59
C ARG A 35 -3.59 2.35 4.68
N ALA A 36 -2.65 3.18 5.13
CA ALA A 36 -2.19 4.33 4.35
C ALA A 36 -1.55 3.91 3.01
N LEU A 37 -0.73 2.86 3.02
CA LEU A 37 -0.08 2.33 1.82
C LEU A 37 -1.08 1.67 0.86
N SER A 38 -2.08 0.96 1.37
CA SER A 38 -3.13 0.37 0.54
C SER A 38 -3.98 1.43 -0.17
N THR A 39 -4.29 2.55 0.50
CA THR A 39 -4.97 3.68 -0.16
C THR A 39 -4.09 4.29 -1.25
N LEU A 40 -2.81 4.56 -0.94
CA LEU A 40 -1.87 5.10 -1.92
C LEU A 40 -1.70 4.16 -3.14
N LEU A 41 -1.70 2.85 -2.94
CA LEU A 41 -1.63 1.90 -4.03
C LEU A 41 -2.83 2.03 -4.97
N ALA A 42 -4.04 2.12 -4.43
CA ALA A 42 -5.26 2.29 -5.22
C ALA A 42 -5.21 3.60 -6.03
N ASP A 43 -4.81 4.72 -5.41
CA ASP A 43 -4.68 6.01 -6.08
C ASP A 43 -3.66 5.95 -7.24
N LEU A 44 -2.54 5.24 -7.04
CA LEU A 44 -1.52 5.06 -8.07
C LEU A 44 -1.98 4.14 -9.20
N GLU A 45 -2.70 3.05 -8.90
CA GLU A 45 -3.23 2.15 -9.91
C GLU A 45 -4.30 2.84 -10.76
N GLU A 46 -5.16 3.67 -10.16
CA GLU A 46 -6.12 4.51 -10.87
C GLU A 46 -5.41 5.53 -11.77
N TYR A 47 -4.40 6.22 -11.24
CA TYR A 47 -3.62 7.18 -12.01
C TYR A 47 -2.89 6.52 -13.19
N GLU A 48 -2.23 5.39 -12.95
CA GLU A 48 -1.52 4.63 -13.99
C GLU A 48 -2.49 4.08 -15.05
N ALA A 49 -3.69 3.66 -14.67
CA ALA A 49 -4.74 3.25 -15.61
C ALA A 49 -5.19 4.42 -16.50
N SER A 50 -5.44 5.60 -15.91
CA SER A 50 -5.85 6.79 -16.66
C SER A 50 -4.82 7.25 -17.71
N LEU A 51 -3.52 7.06 -17.42
CA LEU A 51 -2.42 7.35 -18.35
C LEU A 51 -2.34 6.35 -19.52
N SER A 52 -2.89 5.15 -19.36
CA SER A 52 -2.86 4.11 -20.40
C SER A 52 -3.99 4.23 -21.43
N GLU A 53 -5.02 5.03 -21.16
CA GLU A 53 -6.16 5.26 -22.05
C GLU A 53 -5.92 6.38 -23.10
N ASP A 54 -4.77 7.07 -23.05
CA ASP A 54 -4.32 8.06 -24.03
C ASP A 54 -3.41 7.44 -25.14
N VAL A 55 -3.88 6.36 -25.78
CA VAL A 55 -3.27 5.85 -27.03
C VAL A 55 -4.31 5.92 -28.15
N PRO A 56 -4.24 6.88 -29.09
CA PRO A 56 -5.02 6.84 -30.32
C PRO A 56 -4.61 5.69 -31.25
#